data_AF-A0A9X2EI38-F1
#
_entry.id   AF-A0A9X2EI38-F1
#
_cell.length_a   1.000
_cell.length_b   1.000
_cell.length_c   1.000
_cell.angle_alpha   90.00
_cell.angle_beta   90.00
_cell.angle_gamma   90.00
#
_symmetry.space_group_name_H-M   'P 1'
#
loop_
_entity.id
_entity.type
_entity.pdbx_description
1 polymer ?
#
loop_
_entity_poly.entity_id
_entity_poly.type
_entity_poly.pdbx_seq_one_letter_code
_entity_poly.pdbx_strand_id
1 'polypeptide(L)'
;MRIGGEGPAPDLPVAALVADVRTQELTCWVCGQPIDYTAKRFDPNGFEADHYYPVSTHPHLAFEPANIRPSHLRCNLSRGNAEPAPAGAWVRSEF
;
A
#
# COMPACT_ATOMS: atom_id res chain seq x y z
N MET A 1 3.59 27.11 8.02
CA MET A 1 2.97 26.76 6.74
C MET A 1 4.07 26.51 5.71
N ARG A 2 4.26 25.27 5.26
CA ARG A 2 4.96 25.00 3.99
C ARG A 2 3.89 24.57 3.00
N ILE A 3 3.54 25.51 2.13
CA ILE A 3 2.95 25.23 0.82
C ILE A 3 4.11 25.14 -0.16
N GLY A 4 4.15 24.10 -0.99
CA GLY A 4 5.11 24.03 -2.09
C GLY A 4 5.45 22.61 -2.51
N GLY A 5 4.87 22.17 -3.62
CA GLY A 5 5.49 21.17 -4.49
C GLY A 5 4.62 20.03 -5.04
N GLU A 6 3.36 20.26 -5.39
CA GLU A 6 2.61 19.30 -6.23
C GLU A 6 2.99 19.49 -7.70
N GLY A 7 4.17 18.98 -8.06
CA GLY A 7 4.46 18.51 -9.41
C GLY A 7 4.50 16.98 -9.37
N PRO A 8 4.22 16.26 -10.48
CA PRO A 8 4.38 14.81 -10.49
C PRO A 8 5.81 14.50 -10.03
N ALA A 9 5.93 13.67 -9.00
CA ALA A 9 7.24 13.25 -8.53
C ALA A 9 8.01 12.72 -9.75
N PRO A 10 9.25 13.17 -10.00
CA PRO A 10 10.05 12.63 -11.10
C PRO A 10 10.10 11.13 -10.92
N ASP A 11 9.86 10.35 -11.98
CA ASP A 11 9.77 8.88 -12.03
C ASP A 11 10.68 8.19 -11.00
N LEU A 12 10.27 8.15 -9.72
CA LEU A 12 11.15 7.68 -8.68
C LEU A 12 11.27 6.18 -8.93
N PRO A 13 12.49 5.63 -8.92
CA PRO A 13 12.63 4.20 -9.09
C PRO A 13 11.78 3.53 -8.01
N VAL A 14 11.01 2.49 -8.37
CA VAL A 14 10.09 1.80 -7.45
C VAL A 14 10.78 1.44 -6.14
N ALA A 15 12.06 1.07 -6.19
CA ALA A 15 12.88 0.79 -5.02
C ALA A 15 12.97 1.97 -4.02
N ALA A 16 13.01 3.22 -4.48
CA ALA A 16 13.01 4.40 -3.62
C ALA A 16 11.66 4.62 -2.94
N LEU A 17 10.55 4.44 -3.67
CA LEU A 17 9.20 4.50 -3.09
C LEU A 17 8.99 3.41 -2.03
N VAL A 18 9.41 2.19 -2.33
CA VAL A 18 9.35 1.06 -1.40
C VAL A 18 10.21 1.33 -0.17
N ALA A 19 11.42 1.87 -0.34
CA ALA A 19 12.30 2.21 0.77
C ALA A 19 11.69 3.31 1.65
N ASP A 20 11.15 4.38 1.07
CA ASP A 20 10.49 5.46 1.80
C ASP A 20 9.29 4.95 2.61
N VAL A 21 8.39 4.18 1.99
CA VAL A 21 7.23 3.63 2.71
C VAL A 21 7.66 2.65 3.80
N ARG A 22 8.77 1.93 3.61
CA ARG A 22 9.31 1.02 4.62
C ARG A 22 9.84 1.75 5.85
N THR A 23 10.51 2.89 5.70
CA THR A 23 11.10 3.64 6.83
C THR A 23 10.05 4.31 7.71
N GLN A 24 8.82 4.47 7.23
CA GLN A 24 7.73 5.06 8.02
C GLN A 24 7.19 4.11 9.11
N GLU A 25 7.47 2.80 9.03
CA GLU A 25 7.09 1.78 10.01
C GLU A 25 5.61 1.81 10.45
N LEU A 26 4.70 2.13 9.53
CA LEU A 26 3.27 2.25 9.81
C LEU A 26 2.57 0.90 9.91
N THR A 27 1.35 0.91 10.45
CA THR A 27 0.47 -0.27 10.48
C THR A 27 -0.02 -0.66 9.08
N CYS A 28 -0.39 -1.91 8.90
CA CYS A 28 -0.99 -2.42 7.66
C CYS A 28 -2.27 -1.64 7.31
N TRP A 29 -2.30 -1.01 6.14
CA TRP A 29 -3.45 -0.21 5.73
C TRP A 29 -4.72 -1.04 5.45
N VAL A 30 -4.57 -2.34 5.21
CA VAL A 30 -5.67 -3.27 4.92
C VAL A 30 -6.39 -3.72 6.19
N CYS A 31 -5.63 -4.14 7.22
CA CYS A 31 -6.20 -4.74 8.44
C CYS A 31 -6.00 -3.90 9.71
N GLY A 32 -5.22 -2.82 9.63
CA GLY A 32 -4.90 -1.94 10.76
C GLY A 32 -3.92 -2.51 11.78
N GLN A 33 -3.41 -3.73 11.60
CA GLN A 33 -2.50 -4.37 12.57
C GLN A 33 -1.01 -4.02 12.30
N PRO A 34 -0.14 -4.08 13.32
CA PRO A 34 1.30 -3.86 13.16
C PRO A 34 1.95 -4.82 12.16
N ILE A 35 2.91 -4.32 11.38
CA ILE A 35 3.73 -5.12 10.45
C ILE A 35 5.07 -5.45 11.11
N ASP A 36 5.59 -6.66 10.90
CA ASP A 36 6.97 -6.99 11.28
C ASP A 36 7.93 -6.55 10.15
N TYR A 37 8.55 -5.37 10.34
CA TYR A 37 9.50 -4.80 9.39
C TYR A 37 10.88 -5.49 9.38
N THR A 38 11.14 -6.35 10.38
CA THR A 38 12.37 -7.14 10.53
C THR A 38 12.21 -8.56 9.99
N ALA A 39 11.00 -8.92 9.58
CA ALA A 39 10.67 -10.25 9.11
C ALA A 39 11.53 -10.69 7.93
N LYS A 40 11.70 -12.01 7.80
CA LYS A 40 12.38 -12.61 6.65
C LYS A 40 11.57 -12.33 5.39
N ARG A 41 12.26 -12.38 4.24
CA ARG A 41 11.62 -12.30 2.94
C ARG A 41 10.50 -13.36 2.85
N PHE A 42 9.34 -12.94 2.36
CA PHE A 42 8.14 -13.76 2.20
C PHE A 42 7.43 -14.17 3.51
N ASP A 43 7.75 -13.56 4.65
CA ASP A 43 6.95 -13.76 5.86
C ASP A 43 5.52 -13.23 5.65
N PRO A 44 4.46 -14.00 5.97
CA PRO A 44 3.08 -13.55 5.83
C PRO A 44 2.75 -12.25 6.57
N ASN A 45 3.44 -11.97 7.68
CA ASN A 45 3.31 -10.75 8.49
C ASN A 45 4.41 -9.72 8.22
N GLY A 46 5.26 -9.98 7.23
CA GLY A 46 6.30 -9.07 6.77
C GLY A 46 5.75 -7.93 5.90
N PHE A 47 6.55 -6.88 5.78
CA PHE A 47 6.25 -5.69 4.98
C PHE A 47 6.22 -5.97 3.48
N GLU A 48 5.19 -5.45 2.82
CA GLU A 48 5.10 -5.26 1.37
C GLU A 48 4.56 -3.87 1.04
N ALA A 49 5.06 -3.29 -0.06
CA ALA A 49 4.52 -2.07 -0.64
C ALA A 49 3.33 -2.41 -1.55
N ASP A 50 2.16 -1.90 -1.21
CA ASP A 50 0.89 -2.20 -1.88
C ASP A 50 0.35 -0.96 -2.59
N HIS A 51 -0.15 -1.15 -3.81
CA HIS A 51 -0.79 -0.11 -4.59
C HIS A 51 -2.23 0.06 -4.14
N TYR A 52 -2.58 1.20 -3.54
CA TYR A 52 -3.94 1.49 -3.08
C TYR A 52 -4.97 1.29 -4.22
N TYR A 53 -4.72 1.91 -5.38
CA TYR A 53 -5.39 1.59 -6.63
C TYR A 53 -4.55 0.59 -7.46
N PRO A 54 -5.13 -0.56 -7.86
CA PRO A 54 -4.40 -1.59 -8.60
C PRO A 54 -3.81 -1.07 -9.91
N VAL A 55 -2.56 -1.46 -10.22
CA VAL A 55 -1.87 -1.08 -11.46
C VAL A 55 -2.60 -1.58 -12.72
N SER A 56 -3.32 -2.70 -12.63
CA SER A 56 -4.09 -3.26 -13.76
C SER A 56 -5.22 -2.35 -14.24
N THR A 57 -5.76 -1.51 -13.35
CA THR A 57 -6.84 -0.55 -13.67
C THR A 57 -6.34 0.91 -13.65
N HIS A 58 -5.30 1.21 -12.88
CA HIS A 58 -4.72 2.54 -12.72
C HIS A 58 -3.21 2.55 -13.00
N PRO A 59 -2.77 2.19 -14.22
CA PRO A 59 -1.33 2.07 -14.54
C PRO A 59 -0.60 3.42 -14.44
N HIS A 60 -1.31 4.53 -14.66
CA HIS A 60 -0.78 5.89 -14.53
C HIS A 60 -0.46 6.28 -13.07
N LEU A 61 -0.95 5.53 -12.07
CA LEU A 61 -0.66 5.75 -10.65
C LEU A 61 0.42 4.80 -10.11
N ALA A 62 1.05 3.98 -10.96
CA ALA A 62 1.97 2.93 -10.52
C ALA A 62 3.21 3.46 -9.77
N PHE A 63 3.61 4.70 -10.08
CA PHE A 63 4.79 5.37 -9.50
C PHE A 63 4.41 6.59 -8.65
N GLU A 64 3.12 6.83 -8.43
CA GLU A 64 2.67 7.93 -7.60
C GLU A 64 2.88 7.57 -6.12
N PRO A 65 3.70 8.33 -5.36
CA PRO A 65 3.96 8.02 -3.94
C PRO A 65 2.66 7.92 -3.12
N ALA A 66 1.66 8.74 -3.45
CA ALA A 66 0.36 8.74 -2.79
C ALA A 66 -0.46 7.45 -3.02
N ASN A 67 -0.10 6.66 -4.04
CA ASN A 67 -0.73 5.38 -4.34
C ASN A 67 -0.03 4.19 -3.66
N ILE A 68 1.10 4.38 -2.98
CA ILE A 68 1.83 3.29 -2.31
C ILE A 68 1.54 3.29 -0.81
N ARG A 69 1.24 2.12 -0.23
CA ARG A 69 0.91 1.96 1.19
C ARG A 69 1.57 0.72 1.81
N PRO A 70 1.86 0.74 3.12
CA PRO A 70 2.44 -0.40 3.81
C PRO A 70 1.39 -1.48 4.13
N SER A 71 1.68 -2.72 3.76
CA SER A 71 0.78 -3.86 3.99
C SER A 71 1.55 -5.08 4.51
N HIS A 72 0.84 -6.02 5.12
CA HIS A 72 1.36 -7.38 5.26
C HIS A 72 1.36 -8.08 3.91
N LEU A 73 2.35 -8.92 3.64
CA LEU A 73 2.36 -9.80 2.47
C LEU A 73 1.04 -10.57 2.32
N ARG A 74 0.53 -11.20 3.39
CA ARG A 74 -0.72 -11.98 3.34
C ARG A 74 -1.94 -11.12 3.01
N CYS A 75 -1.97 -9.88 3.50
CA CYS A 75 -3.11 -8.98 3.28
C CYS A 75 -3.10 -8.46 1.84
N ASN A 76 -1.93 -8.10 1.32
CA ASN A 76 -1.75 -7.71 -0.07
C ASN A 76 -2.16 -8.85 -1.02
N LEU A 77 -1.67 -10.07 -0.78
CA LEU A 77 -2.06 -11.25 -1.57
C LEU A 77 -3.57 -11.52 -1.49
N SER A 78 -4.17 -11.40 -0.31
CA SER A 78 -5.60 -11.65 -0.12
C SER A 78 -6.49 -10.61 -0.79
N ARG A 79 -6.06 -9.33 -0.88
CA ARG A 79 -6.87 -8.29 -1.56
C ARG A 79 -6.79 -8.42 -3.08
N GLY A 80 -5.64 -8.86 -3.60
CA GLY A 80 -5.41 -8.93 -5.05
C GLY A 80 -5.64 -7.59 -5.75
N ASN A 81 -6.39 -7.60 -6.86
CA ASN A 81 -6.74 -6.39 -7.61
C ASN A 81 -8.08 -5.78 -7.18
N ALA A 82 -8.60 -6.09 -5.99
CA ALA A 82 -9.82 -5.47 -5.50
C ALA A 82 -9.59 -3.97 -5.22
N GLU A 83 -10.52 -3.13 -5.65
CA GLU A 83 -10.50 -1.72 -5.27
C GLU A 83 -10.65 -1.58 -3.75
N PRO A 84 -10.09 -0.51 -3.14
CA PRO A 84 -10.30 -0.22 -1.74
C PRO A 84 -11.79 -0.17 -1.45
N ALA A 85 -12.26 -0.98 -0.49
CA ALA A 85 -13.64 -0.86 -0.04
C ALA A 85 -13.87 0.56 0.51
N PRO A 86 -15.00 1.21 0.20
CA PRO A 86 -15.33 2.47 0.82
C PRO A 86 -15.38 2.29 2.34
N ALA A 87 -14.83 3.25 3.07
CA ALA A 87 -14.83 3.22 4.54
C ALA A 87 -16.28 3.04 5.04
N GLY A 88 -16.52 1.98 5.82
CA GLY A 88 -17.86 1.67 6.34
C GLY A 88 -18.74 0.82 5.43
N ALA A 89 -18.21 0.22 4.35
CA ALA A 89 -18.93 -0.78 3.57
C ALA A 89 -19.16 -2.06 4.39
N TRP A 90 -20.27 -2.12 5.10
CA TRP A 90 -20.76 -3.36 5.69
C TRP A 90 -21.35 -4.23 4.58
N VAL A 91 -20.60 -5.24 4.13
CA VAL A 91 -21.16 -6.26 3.25
C VAL A 91 -21.92 -7.24 4.13
N ARG A 92 -23.24 -7.32 3.98
CA ARG A 92 -24.02 -8.37 4.66
C ARG A 92 -23.63 -9.70 4.02
N SER A 93 -23.16 -10.63 4.84
CA SER A 93 -23.02 -12.03 4.42
C SER A 93 -24.42 -12.61 4.29
N GLU A 94 -24.93 -12.73 3.08
CA GLU A 94 -26.15 -13.50 2.83
C GLU A 94 -25.74 -14.98 2.71
N PHE A 95 -25.92 -15.70 3.83
CA PHE A 95 -25.94 -17.16 3.86
C PHE A 95 -27.33 -17.67 3.49
#